data_AF-A0A3A2ZXF0-F1
#
_entry.id   AF-A0A3A2ZXF0-F1
#
_cell.length_a   1.000
_cell.length_b   1.000
_cell.length_c   1.000
_cell.angle_alpha   90.00
_cell.angle_beta   90.00
_cell.angle_gamma   90.00
#
_symmetry.space_group_name_H-M   'P 1'
#
loop_
_entity.id
_entity.type
_entity.pdbx_description
1 polymer ?
#
loop_
_entity_poly.entity_id
_entity_poly.type
_entity_poly.pdbx_seq_one_letter_code
_entity_poly.pdbx_strand_id
1 'polypeptide(L)'
;MGIMDSKYSKELQIACLTVQRAALVTKRLIEAVDKGFLDKSDSTPVTLADFAAQALIIAVMHHAFPDDRFIGEEDSTALRSDAKLLDRTWELVSTTHLDDERSEELLYTPRSKEEMLELIDLGQGEFKRSGRTWVLDPVDGTATFMNGQQYAVCLALMEDGCQKVGVLGCPNLNLETGRVHEDIADHDGYGYQLFAVAGEGASVRKMGRGALLPSSKIDKKAEVNDPQELSFVDCKAATSTDFELHGKIASRLGAPWPNTTDVWAAQMRYVALVVGGCNTVVKIPRKPDYRSKLWDHAGGMLLAEEVGLTVSDVYGNPIDCGLGRTLSGSYGMIVAPPSIHGKVLLLLSQISYIVHLFSKDAVVVAAAANVASHFVLNNLFVFAWILLWVRNHFWGSEIILAAHFINQHASYWRHRGLPTFVHLPAVAGPYAWTLTALFWNGAVAVHSNGIAARIVANVFIWVILVVGGVHVLAANDHLLGYCLSFLTLSLAIEQFDIKVIALQWIFAFVVFAVFLVTSFYTSSTRYYGRDSLFRRIVEPEATIDRERQPLLDDQNA
;
A
#
# COMPACT_ATOMS: atom_id res chain seq x y z
N MET A 1 -23.58 22.96 12.99
CA MET A 1 -23.20 21.66 13.61
C MET A 1 -21.71 21.77 13.85
N GLY A 2 -21.29 21.84 15.12
CA GLY A 2 -19.96 22.31 15.52
C GLY A 2 -18.85 21.40 14.99
N ILE A 3 -17.82 22.02 14.40
CA ILE A 3 -16.54 21.37 14.11
C ILE A 3 -16.01 20.92 15.48
N MET A 4 -15.98 19.60 15.74
CA MET A 4 -15.08 19.08 16.76
C MET A 4 -13.67 19.50 16.30
N ASP A 5 -12.98 20.33 17.07
CA ASP A 5 -11.60 20.69 16.78
C ASP A 5 -10.80 19.38 16.65
N SER A 6 -10.33 19.11 15.44
CA SER A 6 -9.48 17.96 15.15
C SER A 6 -8.17 18.11 15.91
N LYS A 7 -7.60 17.00 16.41
CA LYS A 7 -6.29 16.98 17.05
C LYS A 7 -5.21 17.64 16.17
N TYR A 8 -5.34 17.56 14.84
CA TYR A 8 -4.38 18.08 13.88
C TYR A 8 -4.90 19.30 13.09
N SER A 9 -5.89 20.03 13.61
CA SER A 9 -6.47 21.20 12.92
C SER A 9 -5.42 22.27 12.59
N LYS A 10 -4.50 22.55 13.52
CA LYS A 10 -3.44 23.54 13.32
C LYS A 10 -2.44 23.08 12.26
N GLU A 11 -1.96 21.84 12.38
CA GLU A 11 -1.06 21.20 11.43
C GLU A 11 -1.63 21.23 10.01
N LEU A 12 -2.89 20.84 9.86
CA LEU A 12 -3.56 20.83 8.57
C LEU A 12 -3.68 22.24 7.98
N GLN A 13 -4.09 23.23 8.77
CA GLN A 13 -4.25 24.60 8.29
C GLN A 13 -2.93 25.17 7.77
N ILE A 14 -1.85 25.04 8.56
CA ILE A 14 -0.53 25.54 8.19
C ILE A 14 0.03 24.77 6.98
N ALA A 15 -0.12 23.45 6.94
CA ALA A 15 0.28 22.63 5.81
C ALA A 15 -0.46 23.00 4.52
N CYS A 16 -1.77 23.21 4.58
CA CYS A 16 -2.58 23.66 3.44
C CYS A 16 -2.12 25.01 2.90
N LEU A 17 -1.89 26.00 3.77
CA LEU A 17 -1.41 27.32 3.37
C LEU A 17 -0.01 27.25 2.75
N THR A 18 0.91 26.51 3.38
CA THR A 18 2.29 26.43 2.90
C THR A 18 2.39 25.70 1.57
N VAL A 19 1.65 24.61 1.38
CA VAL A 19 1.60 23.89 0.09
C VAL A 19 0.97 24.77 -0.99
N GLN A 20 -0.07 25.56 -0.67
CA GLN A 20 -0.62 26.51 -1.64
C GLN A 20 0.42 27.56 -2.05
N ARG A 21 1.17 28.12 -1.09
CA ARG A 21 2.24 29.10 -1.38
C ARG A 21 3.36 28.49 -2.21
N ALA A 22 3.79 27.27 -1.90
CA ALA A 22 4.80 26.54 -2.68
C ALA A 22 4.31 26.25 -4.12
N ALA A 23 3.04 25.87 -4.29
CA ALA A 23 2.42 25.68 -5.61
C ALA A 23 2.39 26.96 -6.47
N LEU A 24 2.36 28.15 -5.84
CA LEU A 24 2.49 29.41 -6.59
C LEU A 24 3.88 29.57 -7.20
N VAL A 25 4.94 29.15 -6.49
CA VAL A 25 6.31 29.20 -7.02
C VAL A 25 6.44 28.29 -8.23
N THR A 26 5.98 27.05 -8.12
CA THR A 26 6.08 26.06 -9.19
C THR A 26 5.34 26.54 -10.44
N LYS A 27 4.14 27.14 -10.28
CA LYS A 27 3.39 27.77 -11.39
C LYS A 27 4.13 28.95 -12.02
N ARG A 28 4.68 29.86 -11.21
CA ARG A 28 5.47 31.00 -11.72
C ARG A 28 6.65 30.52 -12.59
N LEU A 29 7.29 29.41 -12.22
CA LEU A 29 8.40 28.84 -12.98
C LEU A 29 7.95 28.21 -14.30
N ILE A 30 6.85 27.44 -14.31
CA ILE A 30 6.27 26.91 -15.56
C ILE A 30 5.93 28.06 -16.51
N GLU A 31 5.28 29.12 -16.02
CA GLU A 31 4.96 30.29 -16.86
C GLU A 31 6.22 30.97 -17.43
N ALA A 32 7.31 31.04 -16.65
CA ALA A 32 8.58 31.61 -17.11
C ALA A 32 9.21 30.76 -18.22
N VAL A 33 9.13 29.43 -18.08
CA VAL A 33 9.57 28.46 -19.10
C VAL A 33 8.72 28.60 -20.38
N ASP A 34 7.39 28.66 -20.26
CA ASP A 34 6.50 28.76 -21.42
C ASP A 34 6.63 30.08 -22.18
N LYS A 35 6.93 31.18 -21.47
CA LYS A 35 7.23 32.49 -22.07
C LYS A 35 8.65 32.56 -22.67
N GLY A 36 9.43 31.48 -22.59
CA GLY A 36 10.79 31.40 -23.13
C GLY A 36 11.84 32.17 -22.34
N PHE A 37 11.53 32.59 -21.10
CA PHE A 37 12.52 33.18 -20.20
C PHE A 37 13.48 32.13 -19.63
N LEU A 38 13.08 30.85 -19.65
CA LEU A 38 13.88 29.71 -19.25
C LEU A 38 13.79 28.59 -20.30
N ASP A 39 14.90 27.87 -20.47
CA ASP A 39 15.01 26.79 -21.46
C ASP A 39 14.39 25.48 -20.92
N LYS A 40 13.54 24.83 -21.72
CA LYS A 40 12.93 23.53 -21.41
C LYS A 40 13.94 22.37 -21.42
N SER A 41 15.04 22.52 -22.15
CA SER A 41 16.11 21.51 -22.24
C SER A 41 17.09 21.59 -21.07
N ASP A 42 17.04 22.67 -20.29
CA ASP A 42 17.81 22.87 -19.08
C ASP A 42 17.04 22.34 -17.86
N SER A 43 17.73 21.62 -16.97
CA SER A 43 17.18 21.12 -15.70
C SER A 43 17.11 22.20 -14.60
N THR A 44 17.63 23.40 -14.86
CA THR A 44 17.60 24.54 -13.94
C THR A 44 16.20 24.92 -13.45
N PRO A 45 15.13 24.97 -14.28
CA PRO A 45 13.80 25.39 -13.83
C PRO A 45 13.18 24.46 -12.81
N VAL A 46 13.36 23.15 -12.98
CA VAL A 46 12.86 22.18 -12.01
C VAL A 46 13.67 22.20 -10.73
N THR A 47 14.99 22.28 -10.83
CA THR A 47 15.90 22.47 -9.70
C THR A 47 15.53 23.69 -8.85
N LEU A 48 15.19 24.82 -9.49
CA LEU A 48 14.71 26.03 -8.81
C LEU A 48 13.36 25.80 -8.11
N ALA A 49 12.45 25.07 -8.74
CA ALA A 49 11.13 24.76 -8.18
C ALA A 49 11.28 23.89 -6.93
N ASP A 50 12.10 22.84 -7.01
CA ASP A 50 12.38 21.92 -5.93
C ASP A 50 12.95 22.63 -4.70
N PHE A 51 14.03 23.39 -4.88
CA PHE A 51 14.66 24.12 -3.77
C PHE A 51 13.77 25.20 -3.17
N ALA A 52 13.08 25.99 -4.00
CA ALA A 52 12.24 27.08 -3.51
C ALA A 52 11.00 26.54 -2.77
N ALA A 53 10.36 25.48 -3.29
CA ALA A 53 9.24 24.84 -2.62
C ALA A 53 9.68 24.18 -1.30
N GLN A 54 10.78 23.42 -1.29
CA GLN A 54 11.30 22.81 -0.05
C GLN A 54 11.65 23.88 1.00
N ALA A 55 12.32 24.96 0.60
CA ALA A 55 12.65 26.06 1.51
C ALA A 55 11.39 26.70 2.11
N LEU A 56 10.38 27.04 1.30
CA LEU A 56 9.14 27.67 1.77
C LEU A 56 8.33 26.76 2.70
N ILE A 57 8.27 25.46 2.39
CA ILE A 57 7.57 24.47 3.20
C ILE A 57 8.27 24.33 4.54
N ILE A 58 9.56 23.98 4.55
CA ILE A 58 10.28 23.73 5.80
C ILE A 58 10.35 25.01 6.65
N ALA A 59 10.55 26.19 6.06
CA ALA A 59 10.55 27.47 6.78
C ALA A 59 9.29 27.64 7.65
N VAL A 60 8.12 27.43 7.05
CA VAL A 60 6.83 27.56 7.74
C VAL A 60 6.65 26.48 8.78
N MET A 61 6.88 25.22 8.39
CA MET A 61 6.59 24.09 9.26
C MET A 61 7.52 24.09 10.48
N HIS A 62 8.81 24.38 10.30
CA HIS A 62 9.77 24.51 11.39
C HIS A 62 9.46 25.72 12.28
N HIS A 63 9.02 26.85 11.71
CA HIS A 63 8.61 28.00 12.51
C HIS A 63 7.37 27.69 13.37
N ALA A 64 6.38 26.99 12.81
CA ALA A 64 5.14 26.63 13.50
C ALA A 64 5.32 25.46 14.50
N PHE A 65 6.26 24.55 14.22
CA PHE A 65 6.55 23.33 14.96
C PHE A 65 8.07 23.11 15.09
N PRO A 66 8.76 23.86 15.97
CA PRO A 66 10.24 23.84 16.05
C PRO A 66 10.87 22.50 16.44
N ASP A 67 10.11 21.64 17.12
CA ASP A 67 10.59 20.33 17.59
C ASP A 67 10.32 19.20 16.59
N ASP A 68 9.54 19.45 15.53
CA ASP A 68 9.24 18.45 14.50
C ASP A 68 10.45 18.27 13.57
N ARG A 69 10.64 17.03 13.09
CA ARG A 69 11.72 16.70 12.15
C ARG A 69 11.24 16.76 10.70
N PHE A 70 12.19 16.77 9.77
CA PHE A 70 11.91 16.85 8.35
C PHE A 70 12.63 15.75 7.56
N ILE A 71 11.95 15.23 6.55
CA ILE A 71 12.50 14.38 5.50
C ILE A 71 12.04 14.98 4.18
N GLY A 72 12.96 15.64 3.48
CA GLY A 72 12.75 16.17 2.14
C GLY A 72 13.65 15.46 1.12
N GLU A 73 13.32 15.59 -0.15
CA GLU A 73 14.13 15.01 -1.24
C GLU A 73 15.48 15.73 -1.37
N GLU A 74 15.47 17.06 -1.27
CA GLU A 74 16.60 17.90 -1.67
C GLU A 74 17.58 18.22 -0.53
N ASP A 75 18.82 18.59 -0.91
CA ASP A 75 19.83 19.18 -0.03
C ASP A 75 20.44 20.44 -0.65
N SER A 76 21.08 21.29 0.16
CA SER A 76 21.57 22.58 -0.33
C SER A 76 22.93 22.53 -1.06
N THR A 77 23.52 21.34 -1.29
CA THR A 77 24.88 21.19 -1.84
C THR A 77 25.02 21.91 -3.18
N ALA A 78 24.05 21.74 -4.08
CA ALA A 78 24.06 22.39 -5.39
C ALA A 78 24.03 23.93 -5.27
N LEU A 79 23.16 24.46 -4.39
CA LEU A 79 23.05 25.90 -4.15
C LEU A 79 24.33 26.50 -3.56
N ARG A 80 25.00 25.78 -2.66
CA ARG A 80 26.28 26.22 -2.09
C ARG A 80 27.40 26.28 -3.13
N SER A 81 27.30 25.48 -4.19
CA SER A 81 28.28 25.41 -5.28
C SER A 81 28.03 26.37 -6.44
N ASP A 82 26.80 26.90 -6.58
CA ASP A 82 26.40 27.81 -7.66
C ASP A 82 25.71 29.06 -7.11
N ALA A 83 26.45 30.17 -7.07
CA ALA A 83 25.97 31.47 -6.60
C ALA A 83 24.79 32.01 -7.42
N LYS A 84 24.72 31.74 -8.73
CA LYS A 84 23.62 32.22 -9.57
C LYS A 84 22.34 31.44 -9.27
N LEU A 85 22.46 30.12 -9.10
CA LEU A 85 21.34 29.28 -8.70
C LEU A 85 20.81 29.69 -7.32
N LEU A 86 21.73 29.96 -6.37
CA LEU A 86 21.39 30.48 -5.04
C LEU A 86 20.66 31.82 -5.10
N ASP A 87 21.17 32.78 -5.87
CA ASP A 87 20.56 34.11 -6.00
C ASP A 87 19.14 34.03 -6.55
N ARG A 88 18.93 33.20 -7.59
CA ARG A 88 17.62 33.00 -8.20
C ARG A 88 16.65 32.26 -7.29
N THR A 89 17.13 31.25 -6.57
CA THR A 89 16.31 30.53 -5.57
C THR A 89 15.88 31.47 -4.46
N TRP A 90 16.80 32.29 -3.95
CA TRP A 90 16.51 33.30 -2.94
C TRP A 90 15.50 34.34 -3.42
N GLU A 91 15.63 34.83 -4.65
CA GLU A 91 14.65 35.75 -5.24
C GLU A 91 13.24 35.12 -5.28
N LEU A 92 13.12 33.86 -5.70
CA LEU A 92 11.83 33.16 -5.71
C LEU A 92 11.24 33.00 -4.31
N VAL A 93 12.05 32.57 -3.33
CA VAL A 93 11.62 32.34 -1.94
C VAL A 93 11.23 33.65 -1.26
N SER A 94 12.01 34.72 -1.43
CA SER A 94 11.80 36.01 -0.77
C SER A 94 10.67 36.85 -1.38
N THR A 95 10.19 36.52 -2.58
CA THR A 95 9.15 37.29 -3.29
C THR A 95 7.84 36.52 -3.51
N THR A 96 7.77 35.27 -3.06
CA THR A 96 6.55 34.47 -3.18
C THR A 96 5.77 34.49 -1.88
N HIS A 97 4.64 35.19 -1.94
CA HIS A 97 3.67 35.36 -0.87
C HIS A 97 2.27 35.06 -1.38
N LEU A 98 1.39 34.69 -0.47
CA LEU A 98 -0.04 34.69 -0.72
C LEU A 98 -0.54 36.14 -0.84
N ASP A 99 -1.52 36.37 -1.70
CA ASP A 99 -2.15 37.68 -1.90
C ASP A 99 -3.06 38.09 -0.71
N ASP A 100 -3.34 37.18 0.23
CA ASP A 100 -4.14 37.42 1.44
C ASP A 100 -3.24 37.61 2.67
N GLU A 101 -3.18 38.83 3.18
CA GLU A 101 -2.28 39.21 4.28
C GLU A 101 -2.51 38.37 5.55
N ARG A 102 -3.76 38.08 5.92
CA ARG A 102 -4.07 37.29 7.13
C ARG A 102 -3.57 35.86 7.03
N SER A 103 -3.66 35.27 5.84
CA SER A 103 -3.13 33.93 5.58
C SER A 103 -1.60 33.95 5.56
N GLU A 104 -0.99 34.97 4.94
CA GLU A 104 0.47 35.12 4.89
C GLU A 104 1.08 35.39 6.27
N GLU A 105 0.39 36.09 7.17
CA GLU A 105 0.81 36.33 8.57
C GLU A 105 0.98 35.03 9.38
N LEU A 106 0.32 33.95 8.97
CA LEU A 106 0.48 32.62 9.58
C LEU A 106 1.71 31.87 9.05
N LEU A 107 2.33 32.39 8.00
CA LEU A 107 3.47 31.79 7.32
C LEU A 107 4.76 32.53 7.67
N TYR A 108 5.87 31.83 7.45
CA TYR A 108 7.21 32.33 7.70
C TYR A 108 7.99 32.33 6.38
N THR A 109 8.76 33.38 6.15
CA THR A 109 9.68 33.50 5.03
C THR A 109 11.10 33.67 5.59
N PRO A 110 12.09 32.88 5.12
CA PRO A 110 13.46 33.02 5.56
C PRO A 110 13.98 34.45 5.34
N ARG A 111 14.86 34.92 6.22
CA ARG A 111 15.37 36.30 6.26
C ARG A 111 16.72 36.47 5.58
N SER A 112 17.44 35.39 5.33
CA SER A 112 18.70 35.39 4.59
C SER A 112 18.87 34.13 3.74
N LYS A 113 19.84 34.19 2.81
CA LYS A 113 20.26 33.04 2.00
C LYS A 113 20.81 31.92 2.87
N GLU A 114 21.57 32.26 3.91
CA GLU A 114 22.13 31.32 4.86
C GLU A 114 21.03 30.56 5.60
N GLU A 115 20.02 31.27 6.12
CA GLU A 115 18.86 30.63 6.77
C GLU A 115 18.09 29.74 5.80
N MET A 116 17.90 30.19 4.55
CA MET A 116 17.27 29.37 3.51
C MET A 116 18.02 28.06 3.27
N LEU A 117 19.36 28.10 3.17
CA LEU A 117 20.18 26.91 2.98
C LEU A 117 20.10 25.96 4.19
N GLU A 118 20.14 26.50 5.41
CA GLU A 118 20.00 25.71 6.63
C GLU A 118 18.62 25.02 6.71
N LEU A 119 17.55 25.73 6.34
CA LEU A 119 16.19 25.17 6.31
C LEU A 119 16.05 24.07 5.26
N ILE A 120 16.64 24.21 4.07
CA ILE A 120 16.67 23.14 3.07
C ILE A 120 17.35 21.89 3.65
N ASP A 121 18.49 22.07 4.34
CA ASP A 121 19.28 20.97 4.91
C ASP A 121 18.58 20.25 6.08
N LEU A 122 17.58 20.87 6.73
CA LEU A 122 16.74 20.15 7.71
C LEU A 122 16.02 18.94 7.08
N GLY A 123 15.76 18.97 5.76
CA GLY A 123 15.20 17.84 5.01
C GLY A 123 16.10 16.60 4.96
N GLN A 124 17.39 16.75 5.30
CA GLN A 124 18.34 15.65 5.45
C GLN A 124 18.33 15.03 6.87
N GLY A 125 17.33 15.38 7.68
CA GLY A 125 17.16 14.87 9.03
C GLY A 125 17.16 13.35 9.14
N GLU A 126 17.69 12.85 10.25
CA GLU A 126 17.68 11.42 10.56
C GLU A 126 16.25 10.93 10.82
N PHE A 127 15.89 9.85 10.11
CA PHE A 127 14.66 9.13 10.39
C PHE A 127 14.73 8.48 11.79
N LYS A 128 13.70 8.69 12.62
CA LYS A 128 13.45 7.86 13.81
C LYS A 128 11.98 7.50 13.87
N ARG A 129 11.70 6.24 14.23
CA ARG A 129 10.35 5.69 14.26
C ARG A 129 9.44 6.46 15.22
N SER A 130 9.92 6.81 16.40
CA SER A 130 9.13 7.52 17.40
C SER A 130 9.11 9.04 17.16
N GLY A 131 8.01 9.69 17.54
CA GLY A 131 7.84 11.13 17.45
C GLY A 131 7.31 11.61 16.10
N ARG A 132 7.36 12.93 15.89
CA ARG A 132 6.78 13.62 14.74
C ARG A 132 7.82 13.93 13.67
N THR A 133 7.46 13.69 12.42
CA THR A 133 8.29 13.95 11.25
C THR A 133 7.42 14.39 10.08
N TRP A 134 7.71 15.55 9.52
CA TRP A 134 7.15 16.00 8.25
C TRP A 134 7.96 15.40 7.10
N VAL A 135 7.25 14.82 6.15
CA VAL A 135 7.81 14.24 4.92
C VAL A 135 7.31 15.08 3.76
N LEU A 136 8.20 15.51 2.88
CA LEU A 136 7.83 16.32 1.72
C LEU A 136 8.56 15.88 0.44
N ASP A 137 7.84 16.06 -0.66
CA ASP A 137 8.38 16.06 -2.02
C ASP A 137 8.00 17.43 -2.61
N PRO A 138 8.98 18.31 -2.86
CA PRO A 138 8.69 19.66 -3.33
C PRO A 138 8.06 19.67 -4.72
N VAL A 139 8.43 18.74 -5.62
CA VAL A 139 7.85 18.57 -6.96
C VAL A 139 7.85 17.08 -7.37
N ASP A 140 6.83 16.34 -6.93
CA ASP A 140 6.60 14.97 -7.41
C ASP A 140 6.18 15.02 -8.89
N GLY A 141 6.99 14.41 -9.75
CA GLY A 141 6.80 14.46 -11.19
C GLY A 141 7.67 15.49 -11.92
N THR A 142 8.90 15.72 -11.46
CA THR A 142 9.94 16.54 -12.12
C THR A 142 9.95 16.43 -13.66
N ALA A 143 9.83 15.20 -14.20
CA ALA A 143 9.85 14.94 -15.64
C ALA A 143 8.62 15.50 -16.38
N THR A 144 7.43 15.41 -15.78
CA THR A 144 6.17 15.90 -16.34
C THR A 144 5.96 17.39 -16.05
N PHE A 145 6.50 17.89 -14.94
CA PHE A 145 6.57 19.32 -14.61
C PHE A 145 7.20 20.14 -15.75
N MET A 146 8.35 19.70 -16.29
CA MET A 146 9.05 20.39 -17.39
C MET A 146 8.24 20.46 -18.69
N ASN A 147 7.28 19.54 -18.87
CA ASN A 147 6.38 19.51 -20.02
C ASN A 147 5.07 20.28 -19.77
N GLY A 148 4.89 20.89 -18.59
CA GLY A 148 3.64 21.53 -18.19
C GLY A 148 2.50 20.53 -17.94
N GLN A 149 2.81 19.25 -17.71
CA GLN A 149 1.84 18.19 -17.47
C GLN A 149 1.55 18.03 -15.96
N GLN A 150 1.10 16.87 -15.48
CA GLN A 150 0.72 16.69 -14.08
C GLN A 150 1.95 16.62 -13.17
N TYR A 151 1.84 17.25 -11.99
CA TYR A 151 2.82 17.18 -10.90
C TYR A 151 2.14 17.55 -9.59
N ALA A 152 2.80 17.28 -8.47
CA ALA A 152 2.28 17.63 -7.15
C ALA A 152 3.35 18.21 -6.22
N VAL A 153 2.92 19.14 -5.37
CA VAL A 153 3.68 19.59 -4.19
C VAL A 153 3.14 18.83 -2.98
N CYS A 154 3.98 18.06 -2.30
CA CYS A 154 3.53 17.03 -1.39
C CYS A 154 4.04 17.26 0.03
N LEU A 155 3.14 17.17 1.01
CA LEU A 155 3.48 17.28 2.42
C LEU A 155 2.66 16.30 3.25
N ALA A 156 3.32 15.54 4.13
CA ALA A 156 2.67 14.63 5.05
C ALA A 156 3.28 14.72 6.46
N LEU A 157 2.46 14.58 7.49
CA LEU A 157 2.91 14.41 8.87
C LEU A 157 2.85 12.94 9.23
N MET A 158 3.98 12.42 9.69
CA MET A 158 4.13 11.11 10.31
C MET A 158 4.24 11.26 11.83
N GLU A 159 3.55 10.42 12.57
CA GLU A 159 3.70 10.26 14.02
C GLU A 159 3.80 8.78 14.36
N ASP A 160 4.90 8.40 15.01
CA ASP A 160 5.20 7.01 15.40
C ASP A 160 5.18 5.98 14.24
N GLY A 161 5.57 6.43 13.03
CA GLY A 161 5.60 5.62 11.81
C GLY A 161 4.27 5.56 11.04
N CYS A 162 3.22 6.23 11.51
CA CYS A 162 1.91 6.29 10.87
C CYS A 162 1.59 7.68 10.33
N GLN A 163 0.94 7.75 9.17
CA GLN A 163 0.45 9.00 8.58
C GLN A 163 -0.65 9.59 9.46
N LYS A 164 -0.61 10.91 9.68
CA LYS A 164 -1.61 11.66 10.44
C LYS A 164 -2.27 12.77 9.63
N VAL A 165 -1.48 13.47 8.83
CA VAL A 165 -1.93 14.55 7.94
C VAL A 165 -1.29 14.34 6.58
N GLY A 166 -2.03 14.57 5.51
CA GLY A 166 -1.53 14.53 4.14
C GLY A 166 -2.14 15.67 3.34
N VAL A 167 -1.31 16.43 2.63
CA VAL A 167 -1.70 17.57 1.79
C VAL A 167 -0.95 17.47 0.47
N LEU A 168 -1.70 17.40 -0.63
CA LEU A 168 -1.18 17.41 -1.99
C LEU A 168 -1.73 18.65 -2.71
N GLY A 169 -0.83 19.55 -3.09
CA GLY A 169 -1.13 20.63 -4.03
C GLY A 169 -0.91 20.12 -5.44
N CYS A 170 -1.93 20.16 -6.28
CA CYS A 170 -1.90 19.64 -7.64
C CYS A 170 -2.18 20.80 -8.62
N PRO A 171 -1.15 21.60 -8.98
CA PRO A 171 -1.38 22.90 -9.60
C PRO A 171 -1.95 22.82 -11.02
N ASN A 172 -1.74 21.69 -11.69
CA ASN A 172 -2.23 21.41 -13.04
C ASN A 172 -3.42 20.44 -13.05
N LEU A 173 -3.98 20.07 -11.89
CA LEU A 173 -5.11 19.15 -11.86
C LEU A 173 -6.37 19.83 -12.41
N ASN A 174 -6.99 19.21 -13.42
CA ASN A 174 -8.28 19.64 -13.96
C ASN A 174 -9.34 18.56 -13.71
N LEU A 175 -10.35 18.89 -12.90
CA LEU A 175 -11.43 17.97 -12.54
C LEU A 175 -12.67 18.09 -13.43
N GLU A 176 -12.74 19.05 -14.35
CA GLU A 176 -13.94 19.28 -15.18
C GLU A 176 -14.22 18.14 -16.16
N THR A 177 -13.17 17.44 -16.59
CA THR A 177 -13.30 16.31 -17.53
C THR A 177 -13.69 14.99 -16.85
N GLY A 178 -13.65 14.94 -15.51
CA GLY A 178 -13.82 13.69 -14.74
C GLY A 178 -12.69 12.68 -14.94
N ARG A 179 -11.57 13.07 -15.56
CA ARG A 179 -10.39 12.22 -15.80
C ARG A 179 -9.13 12.92 -15.30
N VAL A 180 -8.13 12.12 -14.93
CA VAL A 180 -6.78 12.59 -14.62
C VAL A 180 -5.84 11.96 -15.64
N HIS A 181 -5.11 12.78 -16.39
CA HIS A 181 -4.22 12.34 -17.45
C HIS A 181 -3.13 13.39 -17.66
N GLU A 182 -1.94 12.99 -18.08
CA GLU A 182 -0.83 13.92 -18.35
C GLU A 182 -1.21 15.01 -19.36
N ASP A 183 -1.99 14.66 -20.38
CA ASP A 183 -2.46 15.59 -21.44
C ASP A 183 -3.66 16.47 -21.04
N ILE A 184 -4.21 16.31 -19.83
CA ILE A 184 -5.35 17.10 -19.34
C ILE A 184 -4.88 17.94 -18.17
N ALA A 185 -4.26 19.09 -18.45
CA ALA A 185 -3.71 20.00 -17.45
C ALA A 185 -4.48 21.33 -17.37
N ASP A 186 -4.63 21.84 -16.15
CA ASP A 186 -5.05 23.23 -15.90
C ASP A 186 -3.85 24.16 -16.10
N HIS A 187 -3.74 24.78 -17.26
CA HIS A 187 -2.64 25.70 -17.58
C HIS A 187 -2.89 27.12 -17.05
N ASP A 188 -4.14 27.57 -17.01
CA ASP A 188 -4.51 28.96 -16.70
C ASP A 188 -4.77 29.19 -15.22
N GLY A 189 -5.28 28.17 -14.52
CA GLY A 189 -5.60 28.20 -13.10
C GLY A 189 -4.47 27.66 -12.21
N TYR A 190 -4.84 27.40 -10.96
CA TYR A 190 -3.95 26.85 -9.94
C TYR A 190 -4.35 25.43 -9.54
N GLY A 191 -5.24 24.77 -10.28
CA GLY A 191 -5.69 23.42 -9.97
C GLY A 191 -6.33 23.28 -8.60
N TYR A 192 -6.00 22.19 -7.89
CA TYR A 192 -6.68 21.78 -6.67
C TYR A 192 -5.71 21.35 -5.58
N GLN A 193 -6.16 21.44 -4.33
CA GLN A 193 -5.50 20.86 -3.18
C GLN A 193 -6.37 19.76 -2.61
N LEU A 194 -5.76 18.59 -2.40
CA LEU A 194 -6.37 17.46 -1.72
C LEU A 194 -5.72 17.29 -0.35
N PHE A 195 -6.50 17.00 0.66
CA PHE A 195 -5.98 16.83 2.01
C PHE A 195 -6.82 15.90 2.88
N ALA A 196 -6.16 15.29 3.86
CA ALA A 196 -6.75 14.34 4.79
C ALA A 196 -6.11 14.44 6.17
N VAL A 197 -6.92 14.14 7.19
CA VAL A 197 -6.47 13.82 8.54
C VAL A 197 -6.94 12.40 8.84
N ALA A 198 -6.07 11.59 9.44
CA ALA A 198 -6.37 10.19 9.72
C ALA A 198 -7.66 10.02 10.54
N GLY A 199 -8.61 9.27 10.01
CA GLY A 199 -9.92 8.99 10.60
C GLY A 199 -11.01 10.04 10.30
N GLU A 200 -10.73 11.09 9.52
CA GLU A 200 -11.65 12.20 9.28
C GLU A 200 -12.17 12.31 7.84
N GLY A 201 -11.70 11.46 6.94
CA GLY A 201 -12.04 11.48 5.51
C GLY A 201 -11.24 12.52 4.71
N ALA A 202 -11.08 12.28 3.42
CA ALA A 202 -10.39 13.17 2.50
C ALA A 202 -11.29 14.34 2.04
N SER A 203 -10.66 15.46 1.70
CA SER A 203 -11.32 16.67 1.21
C SER A 203 -10.55 17.26 0.03
N VAL A 204 -11.25 18.02 -0.81
CA VAL A 204 -10.68 18.73 -1.95
C VAL A 204 -11.12 20.19 -1.95
N ARG A 205 -10.25 21.09 -2.40
CA ARG A 205 -10.58 22.50 -2.67
C ARG A 205 -9.86 22.98 -3.91
N LYS A 206 -10.41 23.98 -4.59
CA LYS A 206 -9.68 24.72 -5.63
C LYS A 206 -8.57 25.55 -4.97
N MET A 207 -7.38 25.59 -5.56
CA MET A 207 -6.31 26.47 -5.09
C MET A 207 -6.45 27.87 -5.70
N GLY A 208 -5.89 28.85 -5.02
CA GLY A 208 -5.78 30.21 -5.50
C GLY A 208 -4.52 30.88 -4.96
N ARG A 209 -4.43 32.20 -5.18
CA ARG A 209 -3.27 32.99 -4.76
C ARG A 209 -3.37 33.53 -3.33
N GLY A 210 -4.57 33.61 -2.76
CA GLY A 210 -4.83 34.22 -1.44
C GLY A 210 -5.19 33.21 -0.37
N ALA A 211 -6.29 33.47 0.36
CA ALA A 211 -6.78 32.58 1.42
C ALA A 211 -7.22 31.21 0.88
N LEU A 212 -7.27 30.21 1.76
CA LEU A 212 -7.80 28.88 1.43
C LEU A 212 -9.29 28.98 1.07
N LEU A 213 -9.64 28.57 -0.14
CA LEU A 213 -11.03 28.50 -0.59
C LEU A 213 -11.81 27.39 0.15
N PRO A 214 -13.15 27.45 0.17
CA PRO A 214 -13.97 26.39 0.77
C PRO A 214 -13.66 25.01 0.20
N SER A 215 -13.63 24.00 1.06
CA SER A 215 -13.42 22.60 0.67
C SER A 215 -14.72 21.79 0.67
N SER A 216 -14.77 20.75 -0.16
CA SER A 216 -15.78 19.70 -0.12
C SER A 216 -15.16 18.38 0.36
N LYS A 217 -15.96 17.56 1.04
CA LYS A 217 -15.57 16.18 1.37
C LYS A 217 -15.61 15.32 0.10
N ILE A 218 -14.69 14.38 0.01
CA ILE A 218 -14.63 13.41 -1.08
C ILE A 218 -15.37 12.15 -0.63
N ASP A 219 -16.28 11.65 -1.47
CA ASP A 219 -17.03 10.45 -1.18
C ASP A 219 -16.13 9.21 -1.14
N LYS A 220 -16.50 8.26 -0.29
CA LYS A 220 -15.88 6.93 -0.25
C LYS A 220 -15.98 6.25 -1.61
N LYS A 221 -14.94 5.52 -1.99
CA LYS A 221 -14.90 4.80 -3.26
C LYS A 221 -15.83 3.59 -3.22
N ALA A 222 -16.52 3.38 -4.33
CA ALA A 222 -17.39 2.23 -4.49
C ALA A 222 -16.57 0.94 -4.54
N GLU A 223 -17.15 -0.13 -4.02
CA GLU A 223 -16.61 -1.48 -4.19
C GLU A 223 -16.70 -1.89 -5.67
N VAL A 224 -15.71 -2.64 -6.13
CA VAL A 224 -15.61 -3.17 -7.50
C VAL A 224 -15.62 -4.69 -7.45
N ASN A 225 -16.67 -5.30 -8.00
CA ASN A 225 -16.84 -6.76 -7.95
C ASN A 225 -16.51 -7.43 -9.29
N ASP A 226 -16.80 -6.75 -10.40
CA ASP A 226 -16.49 -7.21 -11.75
C ASP A 226 -15.10 -6.72 -12.17
N PRO A 227 -14.16 -7.60 -12.54
CA PRO A 227 -12.87 -7.20 -13.09
C PRO A 227 -12.96 -6.27 -14.32
N GLN A 228 -14.06 -6.31 -15.09
CA GLN A 228 -14.28 -5.39 -16.22
C GLN A 228 -14.46 -3.93 -15.80
N GLU A 229 -14.85 -3.68 -14.55
CA GLU A 229 -14.98 -2.34 -13.98
C GLU A 229 -13.65 -1.81 -13.42
N LEU A 230 -12.58 -2.61 -13.43
CA LEU A 230 -11.27 -2.15 -13.00
C LEU A 230 -10.72 -1.12 -13.97
N SER A 231 -10.30 0.02 -13.42
CA SER A 231 -9.60 1.07 -14.13
C SER A 231 -8.28 1.32 -13.42
N PHE A 232 -7.19 0.98 -14.10
CA PHE A 232 -5.84 1.15 -13.57
C PHE A 232 -5.30 2.55 -13.83
N VAL A 233 -4.37 3.01 -12.98
CA VAL A 233 -3.47 4.12 -13.29
C VAL A 233 -2.03 3.62 -13.36
N ASP A 234 -1.34 3.96 -14.43
CA ASP A 234 0.10 3.73 -14.59
C ASP A 234 0.62 4.63 -15.73
N CYS A 235 1.92 4.73 -15.89
CA CYS A 235 2.52 5.46 -17.00
C CYS A 235 3.54 4.57 -17.70
N LYS A 236 3.37 4.41 -19.02
CA LYS A 236 4.29 3.58 -19.83
C LYS A 236 5.72 4.09 -19.79
N ALA A 237 5.89 5.40 -19.71
CA ALA A 237 7.20 6.04 -19.68
C ALA A 237 7.89 5.88 -18.31
N ALA A 238 7.15 5.56 -17.23
CA ALA A 238 7.71 5.46 -15.89
C ALA A 238 8.76 4.35 -15.78
N THR A 239 9.87 4.68 -15.11
CA THR A 239 11.02 3.79 -14.92
C THR A 239 10.97 3.03 -13.58
N SER A 240 10.15 3.49 -12.63
CA SER A 240 10.01 2.91 -11.29
C SER A 240 9.08 1.70 -11.22
N THR A 241 8.34 1.40 -12.30
CA THR A 241 7.36 0.32 -12.37
C THR A 241 7.46 -0.45 -13.69
N ASP A 242 7.13 -1.74 -13.67
CA ASP A 242 7.09 -2.63 -14.82
C ASP A 242 5.69 -2.62 -15.45
N PHE A 243 5.53 -1.71 -16.41
CA PHE A 243 4.28 -1.51 -17.15
C PHE A 243 3.83 -2.76 -17.93
N GLU A 244 4.76 -3.55 -18.46
CA GLU A 244 4.42 -4.76 -19.22
C GLU A 244 3.89 -5.87 -18.29
N LEU A 245 4.52 -6.03 -17.13
CA LEU A 245 4.06 -6.99 -16.14
C LEU A 245 2.70 -6.58 -15.55
N HIS A 246 2.48 -5.28 -15.32
CA HIS A 246 1.17 -4.76 -14.93
C HIS A 246 0.09 -5.12 -15.97
N GLY A 247 0.35 -4.92 -17.26
CA GLY A 247 -0.59 -5.30 -18.31
C GLY A 247 -0.90 -6.81 -18.36
N LYS A 248 0.11 -7.65 -18.08
CA LYS A 248 -0.10 -9.11 -17.95
C LYS A 248 -1.01 -9.43 -16.77
N ILE A 249 -0.87 -8.74 -15.64
CA ILE A 249 -1.73 -8.91 -14.46
C ILE A 249 -3.15 -8.46 -14.76
N ALA A 250 -3.34 -7.29 -15.36
CA ALA A 250 -4.66 -6.81 -15.78
C ALA A 250 -5.35 -7.82 -16.70
N SER A 251 -4.63 -8.33 -17.72
CA SER A 251 -5.15 -9.34 -18.64
C SER A 251 -5.55 -10.65 -17.92
N ARG A 252 -4.78 -11.08 -16.91
CA ARG A 252 -5.06 -12.28 -16.12
C ARG A 252 -6.23 -12.11 -15.15
N LEU A 253 -6.46 -10.89 -14.66
CA LEU A 253 -7.65 -10.54 -13.89
C LEU A 253 -8.91 -10.48 -14.77
N GLY A 254 -8.74 -10.39 -16.10
CA GLY A 254 -9.84 -10.09 -17.01
C GLY A 254 -10.25 -8.64 -16.94
N ALA A 255 -9.31 -7.73 -16.72
CA ALA A 255 -9.53 -6.30 -16.63
C ALA A 255 -9.13 -5.58 -17.94
N PRO A 256 -9.73 -4.41 -18.25
CA PRO A 256 -9.35 -3.61 -19.41
C PRO A 256 -7.87 -3.17 -19.36
N TRP A 257 -7.18 -3.29 -20.50
CA TRP A 257 -5.80 -2.81 -20.68
C TRP A 257 -5.57 -2.43 -22.17
N PRO A 258 -4.78 -1.39 -22.50
CA PRO A 258 -4.02 -0.51 -21.60
C PRO A 258 -4.90 0.38 -20.73
N ASN A 259 -4.34 0.88 -19.62
CA ASN A 259 -5.01 1.84 -18.76
C ASN A 259 -5.30 3.15 -19.50
N THR A 260 -6.43 3.79 -19.16
CA THR A 260 -6.82 5.10 -19.73
C THR A 260 -6.31 6.29 -18.93
N THR A 261 -5.83 6.03 -17.72
CA THR A 261 -5.34 7.04 -16.78
C THR A 261 -3.82 6.97 -16.78
N ASP A 262 -3.19 7.70 -17.70
CA ASP A 262 -1.73 7.80 -17.83
C ASP A 262 -1.23 8.96 -16.97
N VAL A 263 -0.53 8.62 -15.88
CA VAL A 263 -0.01 9.57 -14.90
C VAL A 263 1.37 9.10 -14.41
N TRP A 264 2.38 9.93 -14.64
CA TRP A 264 3.77 9.69 -14.28
C TRP A 264 3.97 9.82 -12.77
N ALA A 265 3.68 11.01 -12.24
CA ALA A 265 3.95 11.45 -10.88
C ALA A 265 3.29 10.54 -9.84
N ALA A 266 4.04 10.10 -8.83
CA ALA A 266 3.61 9.01 -7.95
C ALA A 266 2.38 9.40 -7.11
N GLN A 267 2.37 10.60 -6.55
CA GLN A 267 1.30 11.18 -5.75
C GLN A 267 0.07 11.47 -6.61
N MET A 268 0.26 11.89 -7.87
CA MET A 268 -0.85 12.12 -8.79
C MET A 268 -1.61 10.83 -9.15
N ARG A 269 -0.99 9.65 -9.03
CA ARG A 269 -1.71 8.37 -9.16
C ARG A 269 -2.73 8.17 -8.05
N TYR A 270 -2.38 8.55 -6.82
CA TYR A 270 -3.34 8.54 -5.70
C TYR A 270 -4.43 9.58 -5.90
N VAL A 271 -4.07 10.78 -6.37
CA VAL A 271 -5.04 11.82 -6.71
C VAL A 271 -6.05 11.29 -7.71
N ALA A 272 -5.61 10.59 -8.78
CA ALA A 272 -6.50 9.98 -9.76
C ALA A 272 -7.49 8.96 -9.14
N LEU A 273 -7.03 8.13 -8.20
CA LEU A 273 -7.88 7.21 -7.45
C LEU A 273 -8.91 7.97 -6.58
N VAL A 274 -8.44 9.01 -5.90
CA VAL A 274 -9.22 9.76 -4.90
C VAL A 274 -10.27 10.66 -5.56
N VAL A 275 -10.02 11.23 -6.73
CA VAL A 275 -11.00 12.09 -7.43
C VAL A 275 -11.91 11.35 -8.41
N GLY A 276 -11.64 10.07 -8.69
CA GLY A 276 -12.51 9.22 -9.52
C GLY A 276 -12.11 9.09 -10.99
N GLY A 277 -10.83 9.26 -11.33
CA GLY A 277 -10.29 8.98 -12.67
C GLY A 277 -9.90 7.52 -12.92
N CYS A 278 -9.71 6.75 -11.85
CA CYS A 278 -9.43 5.31 -11.85
C CYS A 278 -9.82 4.72 -10.49
N ASN A 279 -9.67 3.40 -10.31
CA ASN A 279 -9.97 2.76 -9.02
C ASN A 279 -8.86 1.84 -8.50
N THR A 280 -7.86 1.49 -9.31
CA THR A 280 -6.81 0.55 -8.89
C THR A 280 -5.42 0.99 -9.31
N VAL A 281 -4.42 0.72 -8.47
CA VAL A 281 -3.00 0.77 -8.83
C VAL A 281 -2.32 -0.53 -8.46
N VAL A 282 -1.45 -1.02 -9.35
CA VAL A 282 -0.51 -2.09 -9.05
C VAL A 282 0.88 -1.63 -9.49
N LYS A 283 1.71 -1.27 -8.52
CA LYS A 283 3.10 -0.85 -8.75
C LYS A 283 4.01 -2.05 -8.56
N ILE A 284 4.73 -2.43 -9.62
CA ILE A 284 5.67 -3.54 -9.58
C ILE A 284 7.04 -3.02 -9.95
N PRO A 285 8.00 -2.97 -9.03
CA PRO A 285 9.34 -2.50 -9.34
C PRO A 285 9.98 -3.30 -10.48
N ARG A 286 10.64 -2.60 -11.42
CA ARG A 286 11.45 -3.26 -12.47
C ARG A 286 12.65 -3.99 -11.89
N LYS A 287 13.21 -3.46 -10.79
CA LYS A 287 14.39 -4.01 -10.12
C LYS A 287 13.99 -4.59 -8.75
N PRO A 288 14.40 -5.83 -8.41
CA PRO A 288 14.02 -6.47 -7.14
C PRO A 288 14.48 -5.72 -5.87
N ASP A 289 15.60 -5.01 -5.96
CA ASP A 289 16.22 -4.23 -4.90
C ASP A 289 15.64 -2.81 -4.76
N TYR A 290 14.86 -2.34 -5.74
CA TYR A 290 14.24 -1.02 -5.68
C TYR A 290 13.21 -0.96 -4.54
N ARG A 291 13.27 0.12 -3.77
CA ARG A 291 12.29 0.49 -2.75
C ARG A 291 11.86 1.92 -3.01
N SER A 292 10.55 2.15 -3.01
CA SER A 292 10.02 3.49 -3.25
C SER A 292 10.39 4.45 -2.14
N LYS A 293 10.53 5.73 -2.48
CA LYS A 293 10.79 6.77 -1.50
C LYS A 293 9.54 6.98 -0.65
N LEU A 294 9.74 7.42 0.58
CA LEU A 294 8.63 7.68 1.51
C LEU A 294 7.80 8.89 1.03
N TRP A 295 8.46 9.93 0.53
CA TRP A 295 7.82 11.17 0.10
C TRP A 295 6.95 11.03 -1.16
N ASP A 296 7.26 10.09 -2.06
CA ASP A 296 6.43 9.71 -3.22
C ASP A 296 5.02 9.18 -2.84
N HIS A 297 4.81 8.81 -1.58
CA HIS A 297 3.68 7.95 -1.19
C HIS A 297 2.94 8.38 0.08
N ALA A 298 3.62 8.98 1.07
CA ALA A 298 3.05 9.20 2.40
C ALA A 298 1.69 9.93 2.38
N GLY A 299 1.60 11.08 1.70
CA GLY A 299 0.35 11.86 1.60
C GLY A 299 -0.75 11.15 0.81
N GLY A 300 -0.41 10.60 -0.35
CA GLY A 300 -1.35 9.91 -1.25
C GLY A 300 -1.94 8.63 -0.66
N MET A 301 -1.14 7.85 0.10
CA MET A 301 -1.63 6.66 0.79
C MET A 301 -2.70 7.04 1.82
N LEU A 302 -2.45 8.06 2.64
CA LEU A 302 -3.45 8.52 3.62
C LEU A 302 -4.74 8.98 2.92
N LEU A 303 -4.63 9.76 1.84
CA LEU A 303 -5.80 10.18 1.07
C LEU A 303 -6.61 9.00 0.52
N ALA A 304 -5.93 7.95 0.02
CA ALA A 304 -6.57 6.75 -0.49
C ALA A 304 -7.28 5.95 0.60
N GLU A 305 -6.64 5.76 1.76
CA GLU A 305 -7.23 5.08 2.92
C GLU A 305 -8.46 5.82 3.46
N GLU A 306 -8.39 7.15 3.53
CA GLU A 306 -9.50 7.99 4.01
C GLU A 306 -10.74 7.99 3.08
N VAL A 307 -10.57 7.63 1.81
CA VAL A 307 -11.70 7.37 0.89
C VAL A 307 -12.07 5.88 0.81
N GLY A 308 -11.54 5.04 1.69
CA GLY A 308 -11.92 3.64 1.83
C GLY A 308 -11.18 2.66 0.94
N LEU A 309 -10.10 3.07 0.28
CA LEU A 309 -9.23 2.14 -0.47
C LEU A 309 -8.30 1.39 0.50
N THR A 310 -7.90 0.19 0.12
CA THR A 310 -6.89 -0.60 0.84
C THR A 310 -5.53 -0.40 0.19
N VAL A 311 -4.51 -0.17 1.01
CA VAL A 311 -3.11 -0.03 0.60
C VAL A 311 -2.28 -1.17 1.19
N SER A 312 -1.53 -1.88 0.36
CA SER A 312 -0.56 -2.89 0.82
C SER A 312 0.63 -3.01 -0.12
N ASP A 313 1.68 -3.73 0.29
CA ASP A 313 2.69 -4.21 -0.64
C ASP A 313 2.12 -5.33 -1.54
N VAL A 314 2.90 -5.84 -2.50
CA VAL A 314 2.41 -6.91 -3.40
C VAL A 314 2.27 -8.28 -2.72
N TYR A 315 2.66 -8.39 -1.46
CA TYR A 315 2.50 -9.57 -0.61
C TYR A 315 1.34 -9.43 0.38
N GLY A 316 0.64 -8.30 0.38
CA GLY A 316 -0.51 -8.04 1.24
C GLY A 316 -0.14 -7.50 2.62
N ASN A 317 1.13 -7.16 2.85
CA ASN A 317 1.54 -6.55 4.12
C ASN A 317 1.18 -5.06 4.13
N PRO A 318 0.75 -4.50 5.28
CA PRO A 318 0.64 -3.06 5.45
C PRO A 318 1.96 -2.35 5.17
N ILE A 319 1.90 -1.14 4.64
CA ILE A 319 3.09 -0.34 4.34
C ILE A 319 3.62 0.31 5.63
N ASP A 320 4.76 -0.15 6.13
CA ASP A 320 5.42 0.46 7.28
C ASP A 320 6.28 1.65 6.84
N CYS A 321 5.75 2.86 7.07
CA CYS A 321 6.46 4.12 6.81
C CYS A 321 7.45 4.50 7.93
N GLY A 322 7.60 3.61 8.90
CA GLY A 322 8.44 3.74 10.08
C GLY A 322 9.89 3.25 9.90
N LEU A 323 10.35 2.97 8.68
CA LEU A 323 11.57 2.20 8.40
C LEU A 323 12.67 2.96 7.64
N GLY A 324 12.58 4.29 7.57
CA GLY A 324 13.60 5.14 6.95
C GLY A 324 13.06 6.09 5.88
N ARG A 325 13.97 6.59 5.03
CA ARG A 325 13.65 7.46 3.87
C ARG A 325 12.99 6.71 2.71
N THR A 326 13.00 5.37 2.76
CA THR A 326 12.36 4.50 1.78
C THR A 326 11.38 3.56 2.48
N LEU A 327 10.42 3.04 1.73
CA LEU A 327 9.52 1.98 2.17
C LEU A 327 10.25 0.63 2.18
N SER A 328 11.32 0.53 2.97
CA SER A 328 12.31 -0.56 2.92
C SER A 328 11.71 -1.94 3.21
N GLY A 329 10.70 -2.01 4.09
CA GLY A 329 9.96 -3.21 4.44
C GLY A 329 8.92 -3.66 3.42
N SER A 330 8.72 -2.91 2.33
CA SER A 330 7.64 -3.16 1.36
C SER A 330 8.19 -3.29 -0.06
N TYR A 331 7.71 -4.29 -0.80
CA TYR A 331 8.05 -4.47 -2.21
C TYR A 331 6.82 -4.21 -3.09
N GLY A 332 6.95 -3.26 -4.02
CA GLY A 332 5.84 -2.79 -4.83
C GLY A 332 4.66 -2.30 -3.99
N MET A 333 3.50 -2.14 -4.62
CA MET A 333 2.32 -1.63 -3.95
C MET A 333 1.04 -1.96 -4.70
N ILE A 334 -0.04 -2.18 -3.94
CA ILE A 334 -1.40 -2.32 -4.42
C ILE A 334 -2.24 -1.26 -3.71
N VAL A 335 -3.05 -0.53 -4.47
CA VAL A 335 -4.07 0.36 -3.93
C VAL A 335 -5.37 0.08 -4.67
N ALA A 336 -6.39 -0.40 -3.97
CA ALA A 336 -7.64 -0.82 -4.59
C ALA A 336 -8.82 -0.84 -3.60
N PRO A 337 -10.08 -0.87 -4.06
CA PRO A 337 -11.22 -1.18 -3.22
C PRO A 337 -11.04 -2.53 -2.50
N PRO A 338 -11.48 -2.66 -1.24
CA PRO A 338 -11.39 -3.90 -0.48
C PRO A 338 -11.91 -5.13 -1.24
N SER A 339 -12.99 -5.00 -2.00
CA SER A 339 -13.63 -6.08 -2.77
C SER A 339 -12.72 -6.72 -3.83
N ILE A 340 -11.80 -5.95 -4.42
CA ILE A 340 -10.89 -6.44 -5.46
C ILE A 340 -9.46 -6.63 -4.94
N HIS A 341 -9.05 -5.88 -3.92
CA HIS A 341 -7.69 -5.93 -3.37
C HIS A 341 -7.24 -7.38 -3.07
N GLY A 342 -8.12 -8.15 -2.41
CA GLY A 342 -7.84 -9.58 -2.12
C GLY A 342 -7.70 -10.45 -3.37
N LYS A 343 -8.45 -10.17 -4.45
CA LYS A 343 -8.34 -10.91 -5.72
C LYS A 343 -7.03 -10.61 -6.44
N VAL A 344 -6.62 -9.33 -6.46
CA VAL A 344 -5.33 -8.89 -7.02
C VAL A 344 -4.19 -9.54 -6.24
N LEU A 345 -4.25 -9.50 -4.91
CA LEU A 345 -3.27 -10.13 -4.04
C LEU A 345 -3.17 -11.65 -4.26
N LEU A 346 -4.30 -12.34 -4.37
CA LEU A 346 -4.32 -13.78 -4.63
C LEU A 346 -3.61 -14.11 -5.95
N LEU A 347 -3.92 -13.39 -7.02
CA LEU A 347 -3.26 -13.58 -8.31
C LEU A 347 -1.75 -13.32 -8.21
N LEU A 348 -1.37 -12.21 -7.59
CA LEU A 348 0.03 -11.85 -7.39
C LEU A 348 0.78 -12.89 -6.55
N SER A 349 0.15 -13.45 -5.52
CA SER A 349 0.75 -14.51 -4.70
C SER A 349 1.02 -15.78 -5.51
N GLN A 350 0.12 -16.15 -6.44
CA GLN A 350 0.31 -17.29 -7.32
C GLN A 350 1.41 -17.05 -8.36
N ILE A 351 1.43 -15.86 -8.97
CA ILE A 351 2.50 -15.44 -9.90
C ILE A 351 3.84 -15.42 -9.17
N SER A 352 3.87 -14.83 -7.97
CA SER A 352 5.04 -14.75 -7.10
C SER A 352 5.61 -16.15 -6.86
N TYR A 353 4.79 -17.12 -6.42
CA TYR A 353 5.23 -18.50 -6.25
C TYR A 353 5.87 -19.08 -7.53
N ILE A 354 5.24 -18.91 -8.68
CA ILE A 354 5.76 -19.42 -9.97
C ILE A 354 7.10 -18.75 -10.34
N VAL A 355 7.22 -17.44 -10.16
CA VAL A 355 8.45 -16.69 -10.46
C VAL A 355 9.62 -17.18 -9.58
N HIS A 356 9.35 -17.50 -8.31
CA HIS A 356 10.38 -17.96 -7.39
C HIS A 356 10.96 -19.34 -7.74
N LEU A 357 10.26 -20.17 -8.52
CA LEU A 357 10.84 -21.40 -9.10
C LEU A 357 12.02 -21.11 -10.05
N PHE A 358 12.08 -19.89 -10.60
CA PHE A 358 13.10 -19.45 -11.53
C PHE A 358 14.00 -18.35 -10.93
N SER A 359 14.01 -18.21 -9.60
CA SER A 359 14.88 -17.26 -8.90
C SER A 359 16.36 -17.61 -9.09
N LYS A 360 17.24 -16.61 -9.00
CA LYS A 360 18.69 -16.82 -8.94
C LYS A 360 19.18 -17.22 -7.54
N ASP A 361 18.34 -17.00 -6.52
CA ASP A 361 18.64 -17.37 -5.14
C ASP A 361 18.26 -18.84 -4.89
N ALA A 362 19.26 -19.67 -4.59
CA ALA A 362 19.09 -21.09 -4.37
C ALA A 362 18.18 -21.42 -3.16
N VAL A 363 18.16 -20.60 -2.12
CA VAL A 363 17.30 -20.79 -0.94
C VAL A 363 15.83 -20.61 -1.32
N VAL A 364 15.56 -19.57 -2.10
CA VAL A 364 14.23 -19.23 -2.62
C VAL A 364 13.73 -20.29 -3.61
N VAL A 365 14.60 -20.73 -4.53
CA VAL A 365 14.26 -21.82 -5.47
C VAL A 365 13.99 -23.11 -4.72
N ALA A 366 14.81 -23.48 -3.75
CA ALA A 366 14.59 -24.68 -2.95
C ALA A 366 13.26 -24.63 -2.20
N ALA A 367 12.93 -23.50 -1.58
CA ALA A 367 11.65 -23.29 -0.90
C ALA A 367 10.46 -23.48 -1.86
N ALA A 368 10.49 -22.89 -3.05
CA ALA A 368 9.43 -23.04 -4.04
C ALA A 368 9.38 -24.46 -4.65
N ALA A 369 10.54 -25.03 -4.99
CA ALA A 369 10.65 -26.35 -5.61
C ALA A 369 10.20 -27.49 -4.68
N ASN A 370 10.44 -27.36 -3.37
CA ASN A 370 10.06 -28.36 -2.38
C ASN A 370 8.55 -28.65 -2.37
N VAL A 371 7.71 -27.68 -2.73
CA VAL A 371 6.25 -27.85 -2.79
C VAL A 371 5.73 -28.07 -4.22
N ALA A 372 6.60 -28.06 -5.24
CA ALA A 372 6.18 -28.05 -6.65
C ALA A 372 5.34 -29.27 -7.05
N SER A 373 5.70 -30.47 -6.59
CA SER A 373 4.92 -31.68 -6.85
C SER A 373 3.52 -31.61 -6.23
N HIS A 374 3.43 -31.14 -4.98
CA HIS A 374 2.17 -30.92 -4.29
C HIS A 374 1.30 -29.86 -4.99
N PHE A 375 1.92 -28.81 -5.51
CA PHE A 375 1.23 -27.77 -6.29
C PHE A 375 0.68 -28.30 -7.63
N VAL A 376 1.46 -29.10 -8.36
CA VAL A 376 0.99 -29.73 -9.61
C VAL A 376 -0.19 -30.67 -9.30
N LEU A 377 -0.06 -31.52 -8.28
CA LEU A 377 -1.14 -32.41 -7.84
C LEU A 377 -2.37 -31.64 -7.41
N ASN A 378 -2.23 -30.52 -6.70
CA ASN A 378 -3.35 -29.64 -6.34
C ASN A 378 -4.15 -29.22 -7.58
N ASN A 379 -3.48 -28.72 -8.61
CA ASN A 379 -4.15 -28.28 -9.84
C ASN A 379 -4.85 -29.43 -10.56
N LEU A 380 -4.22 -30.62 -10.63
CA LEU A 380 -4.82 -31.81 -11.22
C LEU A 380 -6.04 -32.30 -10.43
N PHE A 381 -5.97 -32.31 -9.10
CA PHE A 381 -7.09 -32.71 -8.25
C PHE A 381 -8.26 -31.72 -8.34
N VAL A 382 -7.99 -30.41 -8.31
CA VAL A 382 -9.01 -29.37 -8.49
C VAL A 382 -9.67 -29.51 -9.85
N PHE A 383 -8.88 -29.71 -10.91
CA PHE A 383 -9.41 -29.93 -12.26
C PHE A 383 -10.29 -31.18 -12.34
N ALA A 384 -9.83 -32.31 -11.82
CA ALA A 384 -10.59 -33.56 -11.79
C ALA A 384 -11.88 -33.41 -10.97
N TRP A 385 -11.82 -32.72 -9.82
CA TRP A 385 -12.99 -32.43 -9.00
C TRP A 385 -14.02 -31.59 -9.76
N ILE A 386 -13.62 -30.48 -10.40
CA ILE A 386 -14.51 -29.63 -11.19
C ILE A 386 -15.17 -30.43 -12.32
N LEU A 387 -14.40 -31.25 -13.06
CA LEU A 387 -14.93 -32.07 -14.14
C LEU A 387 -16.00 -33.06 -13.67
N LEU A 388 -15.80 -33.69 -12.52
CA LEU A 388 -16.76 -34.63 -11.93
C LEU A 388 -17.98 -33.90 -11.36
N TRP A 389 -17.76 -32.80 -10.64
CA TRP A 389 -18.80 -31.99 -10.02
C TRP A 389 -19.80 -31.45 -11.03
N VAL A 390 -19.32 -30.80 -12.10
CA VAL A 390 -20.18 -30.21 -13.14
C VAL A 390 -20.95 -31.29 -13.92
N ARG A 391 -20.51 -32.55 -13.87
CA ARG A 391 -21.19 -33.72 -14.46
C ARG A 391 -22.05 -34.49 -13.45
N ASN A 392 -22.29 -33.95 -12.26
CA ASN A 392 -23.08 -34.54 -11.17
C ASN A 392 -22.53 -35.87 -10.62
N HIS A 393 -21.22 -36.14 -10.77
CA HIS A 393 -20.57 -37.33 -10.21
C HIS A 393 -20.06 -37.08 -8.77
N PHE A 394 -20.97 -36.77 -7.84
CA PHE A 394 -20.64 -36.25 -6.51
C PHE A 394 -19.83 -37.20 -5.61
N TRP A 395 -20.08 -38.51 -5.67
CA TRP A 395 -19.27 -39.49 -4.92
C TRP A 395 -17.88 -39.68 -5.52
N GLY A 396 -17.77 -39.61 -6.85
CA GLY A 396 -16.47 -39.63 -7.52
C GLY A 396 -15.65 -38.37 -7.17
N SER A 397 -16.30 -37.21 -7.16
CA SER A 397 -15.66 -35.95 -6.77
C SER A 397 -15.27 -35.93 -5.28
N GLU A 398 -16.02 -36.59 -4.40
CA GLU A 398 -15.67 -36.77 -2.99
C GLU A 398 -14.39 -37.58 -2.81
N ILE A 399 -14.22 -38.68 -3.56
CA ILE A 399 -13.01 -39.50 -3.55
C ILE A 399 -11.80 -38.67 -4.00
N ILE A 400 -11.97 -37.86 -5.05
CA ILE A 400 -10.93 -36.94 -5.52
C ILE A 400 -10.57 -35.92 -4.44
N LEU A 401 -11.54 -35.34 -3.75
CA LEU A 401 -11.29 -34.39 -2.65
C LEU A 401 -10.62 -35.06 -1.44
N ALA A 402 -10.96 -36.30 -1.12
CA ALA A 402 -10.29 -37.04 -0.05
C ALA A 402 -8.82 -37.32 -0.40
N ALA A 403 -8.53 -37.74 -1.62
CA ALA A 403 -7.16 -37.89 -2.11
C ALA A 403 -6.41 -36.54 -2.13
N HIS A 404 -7.10 -35.48 -2.53
CA HIS A 404 -6.56 -34.13 -2.51
C HIS A 404 -6.22 -33.67 -1.09
N PHE A 405 -7.10 -33.93 -0.12
CA PHE A 405 -6.88 -33.60 1.28
C PHE A 405 -5.63 -34.30 1.84
N ILE A 406 -5.41 -35.57 1.48
CA ILE A 406 -4.17 -36.30 1.84
C ILE A 406 -2.94 -35.60 1.26
N ASN A 407 -2.98 -35.18 -0.01
CA ASN A 407 -1.90 -34.41 -0.63
C ASN A 407 -1.65 -33.08 0.10
N GLN A 408 -2.71 -32.35 0.44
CA GLN A 408 -2.59 -31.07 1.15
C GLN A 408 -2.07 -31.26 2.58
N HIS A 409 -2.50 -32.29 3.28
CA HIS A 409 -2.02 -32.62 4.62
C HIS A 409 -0.54 -33.00 4.62
N ALA A 410 -0.11 -33.80 3.64
CA ALA A 410 1.31 -34.09 3.46
C ALA A 410 2.12 -32.83 3.16
N SER A 411 1.63 -31.98 2.25
CA SER A 411 2.28 -30.72 1.89
C SER A 411 2.45 -29.80 3.10
N TYR A 412 1.38 -29.62 3.87
CA TYR A 412 1.36 -28.78 5.08
C TYR A 412 2.43 -29.20 6.09
N TRP A 413 2.40 -30.46 6.55
CA TRP A 413 3.29 -30.89 7.63
C TRP A 413 4.74 -31.00 7.22
N ARG A 414 5.01 -31.26 5.93
CA ARG A 414 6.38 -31.30 5.40
C ARG A 414 6.96 -29.90 5.17
N HIS A 415 6.12 -28.90 4.91
CA HIS A 415 6.56 -27.60 4.43
C HIS A 415 5.99 -26.39 5.19
N ARG A 416 5.56 -26.55 6.44
CA ARG A 416 5.00 -25.47 7.29
C ARG A 416 5.92 -24.27 7.55
N GLY A 417 7.24 -24.45 7.40
CA GLY A 417 8.24 -23.40 7.63
C GLY A 417 8.56 -22.55 6.39
N LEU A 418 7.78 -22.70 5.31
CA LEU A 418 8.02 -21.99 4.08
C LEU A 418 7.79 -20.47 4.24
N PRO A 419 8.48 -19.64 3.44
CA PRO A 419 8.18 -18.22 3.37
C PRO A 419 6.72 -17.96 2.98
N THR A 420 6.14 -16.84 3.45
CA THR A 420 4.75 -16.45 3.21
C THR A 420 4.36 -16.48 1.73
N PHE A 421 5.26 -16.05 0.84
CA PHE A 421 5.03 -16.02 -0.60
C PHE A 421 4.87 -17.40 -1.26
N VAL A 422 5.28 -18.48 -0.58
CA VAL A 422 5.03 -19.88 -1.01
C VAL A 422 3.90 -20.47 -0.17
N HIS A 423 3.94 -20.27 1.14
CA HIS A 423 3.04 -20.92 2.09
C HIS A 423 1.57 -20.54 1.85
N LEU A 424 1.28 -19.25 1.67
CA LEU A 424 -0.11 -18.80 1.42
C LEU A 424 -0.71 -19.40 0.13
N PRO A 425 -0.10 -19.22 -1.07
CA PRO A 425 -0.69 -19.68 -2.32
C PRO A 425 -0.61 -21.19 -2.57
N ALA A 426 0.41 -21.89 -2.03
CA ALA A 426 0.65 -23.31 -2.34
C ALA A 426 0.29 -24.29 -1.22
N VAL A 427 0.09 -23.80 0.02
CA VAL A 427 -0.16 -24.64 1.19
C VAL A 427 -1.41 -24.20 1.95
N ALA A 428 -1.39 -23.04 2.62
CA ALA A 428 -2.45 -22.61 3.53
C ALA A 428 -3.80 -22.42 2.81
N GLY A 429 -3.83 -21.67 1.71
CA GLY A 429 -5.04 -21.46 0.90
C GLY A 429 -5.61 -22.76 0.34
N PRO A 430 -4.82 -23.55 -0.42
CA PRO A 430 -5.25 -24.86 -0.94
C PRO A 430 -5.73 -25.82 0.14
N TYR A 431 -5.09 -25.87 1.30
CA TYR A 431 -5.50 -26.70 2.43
C TYR A 431 -6.88 -26.27 2.97
N ALA A 432 -7.07 -24.98 3.24
CA ALA A 432 -8.33 -24.43 3.73
C ALA A 432 -9.49 -24.70 2.77
N TRP A 433 -9.24 -24.47 1.46
CA TRP A 433 -10.21 -24.75 0.41
C TRP A 433 -10.56 -26.23 0.36
N THR A 434 -9.57 -27.12 0.32
CA THR A 434 -9.79 -28.56 0.19
C THR A 434 -10.55 -29.13 1.38
N LEU A 435 -10.23 -28.67 2.61
CA LEU A 435 -10.97 -29.02 3.81
C LEU A 435 -12.44 -28.60 3.69
N THR A 436 -12.70 -27.37 3.27
CA THR A 436 -14.07 -26.85 3.11
C THR A 436 -14.83 -27.57 1.99
N ALA A 437 -14.18 -27.79 0.85
CA ALA A 437 -14.75 -28.46 -0.31
C ALA A 437 -15.13 -29.92 0.00
N LEU A 438 -14.35 -30.63 0.82
CA LEU A 438 -14.67 -31.99 1.27
C LEU A 438 -16.03 -32.02 1.99
N PHE A 439 -16.26 -31.12 2.94
CA PHE A 439 -17.55 -31.05 3.64
C PHE A 439 -18.70 -30.63 2.72
N TRP A 440 -18.46 -29.64 1.85
CA TRP A 440 -19.48 -29.15 0.94
C TRP A 440 -19.89 -30.23 -0.07
N ASN A 441 -18.93 -30.88 -0.70
CA ASN A 441 -19.17 -31.92 -1.68
C ASN A 441 -19.85 -33.13 -1.05
N GLY A 442 -19.39 -33.58 0.12
CA GLY A 442 -19.99 -34.69 0.86
C GLY A 442 -21.46 -34.42 1.22
N ALA A 443 -21.79 -33.18 1.63
CA ALA A 443 -23.18 -32.80 1.89
C ALA A 443 -24.07 -32.93 0.66
N VAL A 444 -23.57 -32.55 -0.53
CA VAL A 444 -24.29 -32.71 -1.80
C VAL A 444 -24.37 -34.19 -2.21
N ALA A 445 -23.29 -34.96 -2.05
CA ALA A 445 -23.24 -36.38 -2.42
C ALA A 445 -24.23 -37.25 -1.62
N VAL A 446 -24.42 -36.95 -0.33
CA VAL A 446 -25.37 -37.66 0.54
C VAL A 446 -26.83 -37.35 0.17
N HIS A 447 -27.10 -36.14 -0.34
CA HIS A 447 -28.42 -35.70 -0.84
C HIS A 447 -29.60 -36.11 0.08
N SER A 448 -29.48 -35.83 1.39
CA SER A 448 -30.49 -36.20 2.39
C SER A 448 -30.99 -35.01 3.20
N ASN A 449 -32.31 -34.87 3.27
CA ASN A 449 -32.99 -33.79 4.03
C ASN A 449 -33.56 -34.26 5.38
N GLY A 450 -33.31 -35.52 5.76
CA GLY A 450 -33.82 -36.14 6.99
C GLY A 450 -33.18 -35.58 8.27
N ILE A 451 -33.84 -35.76 9.41
CA ILE A 451 -33.38 -35.28 10.72
C ILE A 451 -31.97 -35.81 11.05
N ALA A 452 -31.72 -37.09 10.81
CA ALA A 452 -30.41 -37.71 11.04
C ALA A 452 -29.29 -37.03 10.23
N ALA A 453 -29.53 -36.73 8.95
CA ALA A 453 -28.56 -36.04 8.10
C ALA A 453 -28.28 -34.61 8.57
N ARG A 454 -29.31 -33.90 9.07
CA ARG A 454 -29.14 -32.56 9.67
C ARG A 454 -28.31 -32.60 10.95
N ILE A 455 -28.53 -33.59 11.82
CA ILE A 455 -27.73 -33.80 13.03
C ILE A 455 -26.27 -34.06 12.65
N VAL A 456 -26.02 -34.96 11.69
CA VAL A 456 -24.67 -35.27 11.21
C VAL A 456 -23.98 -34.02 10.64
N ALA A 457 -24.67 -33.24 9.80
CA ALA A 457 -24.15 -31.99 9.26
C ALA A 457 -23.78 -30.98 10.37
N ASN A 458 -24.58 -30.88 11.43
CA ASN A 458 -24.32 -30.02 12.58
C ASN A 458 -23.10 -30.44 13.40
N VAL A 459 -22.74 -31.73 13.39
CA VAL A 459 -21.51 -32.23 14.02
C VAL A 459 -20.31 -32.00 13.10
N PHE A 460 -20.47 -32.22 11.80
CA PHE A 460 -19.36 -32.21 10.85
C PHE A 460 -18.75 -30.82 10.65
N ILE A 461 -19.52 -29.74 10.79
CA ILE A 461 -18.98 -28.37 10.73
C ILE A 461 -17.89 -28.12 11.78
N TRP A 462 -17.97 -28.78 12.94
CA TRP A 462 -16.95 -28.67 14.00
C TRP A 462 -15.64 -29.36 13.65
N VAL A 463 -15.64 -30.30 12.69
CA VAL A 463 -14.40 -30.92 12.22
C VAL A 463 -13.50 -29.87 11.55
N ILE A 464 -14.07 -28.87 10.87
CA ILE A 464 -13.32 -27.74 10.34
C ILE A 464 -12.59 -27.02 11.47
N LEU A 465 -13.28 -26.76 12.59
CA LEU A 465 -12.68 -26.11 13.76
C LEU A 465 -11.61 -26.97 14.42
N VAL A 466 -11.85 -28.26 14.60
CA VAL A 466 -10.88 -29.18 15.24
C VAL A 466 -9.63 -29.31 14.38
N VAL A 467 -9.79 -29.61 13.09
CA VAL A 467 -8.65 -29.75 12.17
C VAL A 467 -7.91 -28.43 12.04
N GLY A 468 -8.61 -27.33 11.73
CA GLY A 468 -7.98 -26.03 11.59
C GLY A 468 -7.35 -25.52 12.88
N GLY A 469 -7.98 -25.74 14.03
CA GLY A 469 -7.49 -25.32 15.34
C GLY A 469 -6.14 -25.93 15.70
N VAL A 470 -5.90 -27.19 15.33
CA VAL A 470 -4.56 -27.82 15.47
C VAL A 470 -3.51 -27.03 14.69
N HIS A 471 -3.83 -26.55 13.49
CA HIS A 471 -2.87 -25.87 12.64
C HIS A 471 -2.64 -24.42 13.12
N VAL A 472 -3.71 -23.70 13.47
CA VAL A 472 -3.62 -22.30 13.92
C VAL A 472 -2.97 -22.21 15.31
N LEU A 473 -3.43 -23.01 16.27
CA LEU A 473 -2.97 -22.90 17.67
C LEU A 473 -1.71 -23.71 17.95
N ALA A 474 -1.63 -24.96 17.48
CA ALA A 474 -0.48 -25.82 17.78
C ALA A 474 0.69 -25.63 16.81
N ALA A 475 0.42 -25.30 15.54
CA ALA A 475 1.47 -25.01 14.55
C ALA A 475 1.72 -23.51 14.32
N ASN A 476 1.00 -22.62 15.03
CA ASN A 476 1.15 -21.16 14.98
C ASN A 476 0.99 -20.55 13.56
N ASP A 477 0.03 -21.08 12.80
CA ASP A 477 -0.22 -20.68 11.42
C ASP A 477 -1.43 -19.74 11.29
N HIS A 478 -1.15 -18.46 11.42
CA HIS A 478 -2.14 -17.38 11.26
C HIS A 478 -2.69 -17.28 9.82
N LEU A 479 -1.90 -17.63 8.80
CA LEU A 479 -2.33 -17.52 7.40
C LEU A 479 -3.41 -18.53 7.09
N LEU A 480 -3.24 -19.78 7.50
CA LEU A 480 -4.28 -20.80 7.38
C LEU A 480 -5.53 -20.43 8.19
N GLY A 481 -5.35 -19.85 9.38
CA GLY A 481 -6.45 -19.37 10.19
C GLY A 481 -7.27 -18.26 9.53
N TYR A 482 -6.60 -17.29 8.88
CA TYR A 482 -7.29 -16.27 8.08
C TYR A 482 -8.06 -16.88 6.89
N CYS A 483 -7.46 -17.85 6.18
CA CYS A 483 -8.15 -18.55 5.09
C CYS A 483 -9.42 -19.29 5.56
N LEU A 484 -9.34 -20.02 6.69
CA LEU A 484 -10.48 -20.75 7.25
C LEU A 484 -11.55 -19.80 7.82
N SER A 485 -11.13 -18.70 8.45
CA SER A 485 -12.03 -17.64 8.91
C SER A 485 -12.86 -17.09 7.74
N PHE A 486 -12.20 -16.75 6.63
CA PHE A 486 -12.89 -16.21 5.46
C PHE A 486 -13.91 -17.20 4.87
N LEU A 487 -13.51 -18.46 4.64
CA LEU A 487 -14.40 -19.48 4.07
C LEU A 487 -15.59 -19.81 4.99
N THR A 488 -15.38 -19.85 6.30
CA THR A 488 -16.45 -20.12 7.27
C THR A 488 -17.39 -18.94 7.46
N LEU A 489 -16.91 -17.70 7.29
CA LEU A 489 -17.77 -16.52 7.22
C LEU A 489 -18.65 -16.55 5.97
N SER A 490 -18.09 -16.87 4.81
CA SER A 490 -18.89 -17.02 3.58
C SER A 490 -19.99 -18.08 3.74
N LEU A 491 -19.65 -19.22 4.36
CA LEU A 491 -20.63 -20.25 4.69
C LEU A 491 -21.70 -19.75 5.67
N ALA A 492 -21.31 -18.99 6.69
CA ALA A 492 -22.22 -18.46 7.71
C ALA A 492 -23.25 -17.49 7.12
N ILE A 493 -22.79 -16.58 6.25
CA ILE A 493 -23.64 -15.58 5.58
C ILE A 493 -24.65 -16.30 4.67
N GLU A 494 -24.21 -17.22 3.83
CA GLU A 494 -25.12 -17.96 2.95
C GLU A 494 -26.13 -18.79 3.76
N GLN A 495 -25.67 -19.55 4.77
CA GLN A 495 -26.55 -20.35 5.62
C GLN A 495 -27.56 -19.51 6.41
N PHE A 496 -27.24 -18.27 6.74
CA PHE A 496 -28.16 -17.38 7.40
C PHE A 496 -29.42 -17.18 6.53
N ASP A 497 -29.27 -16.98 5.22
CA ASP A 497 -30.41 -16.75 4.32
C ASP A 497 -31.21 -18.03 4.01
N ILE A 498 -30.53 -19.16 3.79
CA ILE A 498 -31.19 -20.42 3.36
C ILE A 498 -31.55 -21.39 4.51
N LYS A 499 -30.95 -21.25 5.70
CA LYS A 499 -31.05 -22.22 6.81
C LYS A 499 -31.43 -21.59 8.15
N VAL A 500 -32.09 -20.43 8.16
CA VAL A 500 -32.54 -19.71 9.38
C VAL A 500 -33.07 -20.65 10.46
N ILE A 501 -34.01 -21.53 10.11
CA ILE A 501 -34.72 -22.43 11.03
C ILE A 501 -33.85 -23.59 11.52
N ALA A 502 -32.85 -24.01 10.74
CA ALA A 502 -31.98 -25.12 11.09
C ALA A 502 -30.81 -24.72 12.01
N LEU A 503 -30.64 -23.41 12.27
CA LEU A 503 -29.63 -22.82 13.16
C LEU A 503 -28.17 -23.17 12.83
N GLN A 504 -27.90 -23.78 11.69
CA GLN A 504 -26.55 -24.22 11.28
C GLN A 504 -25.59 -23.05 11.10
N TRP A 505 -26.14 -21.89 10.70
CA TRP A 505 -25.41 -20.62 10.56
C TRP A 505 -24.73 -20.19 11.85
N ILE A 506 -25.29 -20.48 13.03
CA ILE A 506 -24.69 -20.15 14.34
C ILE A 506 -23.33 -20.85 14.49
N PHE A 507 -23.26 -22.13 14.12
CA PHE A 507 -22.01 -22.89 14.22
C PHE A 507 -20.96 -22.32 13.28
N ALA A 508 -21.34 -21.96 12.05
CA ALA A 508 -20.44 -21.34 11.09
C ALA A 508 -19.89 -19.99 11.62
N PHE A 509 -20.73 -19.12 12.20
CA PHE A 509 -20.28 -17.86 12.82
C PHE A 509 -19.33 -18.08 14.01
N VAL A 510 -19.60 -19.09 14.84
CA VAL A 510 -18.71 -19.42 15.97
C VAL A 510 -17.35 -19.88 15.46
N VAL A 511 -17.32 -20.78 14.48
CA VAL A 511 -16.06 -21.26 13.88
C VAL A 511 -15.29 -20.10 13.25
N PHE A 512 -15.97 -19.24 12.49
CA PHE A 512 -15.40 -18.00 11.94
C PHE A 512 -14.75 -17.13 13.04
N ALA A 513 -15.51 -16.80 14.08
CA ALA A 513 -15.04 -15.90 15.13
C ALA A 513 -13.83 -16.46 15.88
N VAL A 514 -13.81 -17.78 16.15
CA VAL A 514 -12.67 -18.44 16.78
C VAL A 514 -11.43 -18.36 15.88
N PHE A 515 -11.54 -18.64 14.59
CA PHE A 515 -10.40 -18.52 13.67
C PHE A 515 -9.92 -17.08 13.53
N LEU A 516 -10.82 -16.10 13.41
CA LEU A 516 -10.44 -14.69 13.32
C LEU A 516 -9.65 -14.24 14.55
N VAL A 517 -10.18 -14.51 15.75
CA VAL A 517 -9.55 -14.09 17.02
C VAL A 517 -8.20 -14.77 17.22
N THR A 518 -8.12 -16.08 16.98
CA THR A 518 -6.87 -16.84 17.15
C THR A 518 -5.80 -16.47 16.11
N SER A 519 -6.21 -16.14 14.87
CA SER A 519 -5.29 -15.66 13.83
C SER A 519 -4.80 -14.25 14.10
N PHE A 520 -5.69 -13.36 14.56
CA PHE A 520 -5.31 -12.00 14.97
C PHE A 520 -4.33 -12.04 16.14
N TYR A 521 -4.60 -12.90 17.12
CA TYR A 521 -3.73 -13.11 18.26
C TYR A 521 -2.32 -13.56 17.84
N THR A 522 -2.22 -14.64 17.05
CA THR A 522 -0.94 -15.23 16.60
C THR A 522 -0.14 -14.29 15.69
N SER A 523 -0.81 -13.61 14.75
CA SER A 523 -0.17 -12.61 13.87
C SER A 523 0.30 -11.38 14.65
N SER A 524 -0.48 -10.87 15.62
CA SER A 524 -0.09 -9.76 16.49
C SER A 524 1.11 -10.10 17.37
N THR A 525 1.15 -11.29 17.97
CA THR A 525 2.31 -11.73 18.77
C THR A 525 3.58 -11.79 17.94
N ARG A 526 3.48 -12.23 16.68
CA ARG A 526 4.62 -12.25 15.74
C ARG A 526 5.07 -10.86 15.34
N TYR A 527 4.13 -9.95 15.03
CA TYR A 527 4.43 -8.56 14.65
C TYR A 527 5.16 -7.79 15.77
N TYR A 528 4.75 -7.97 17.02
CA TYR A 528 5.36 -7.28 18.16
C TYR A 528 6.56 -8.01 18.80
N GLY A 529 7.02 -9.13 18.24
CA GLY A 529 8.13 -9.91 18.79
C GLY A 529 7.85 -10.44 20.21
N ARG A 530 6.61 -10.87 20.46
CA ARG A 530 6.15 -11.36 21.77
C ARG A 530 5.76 -12.83 21.72
N ASP A 531 5.89 -13.52 22.84
CA ASP A 531 5.41 -14.89 23.00
C ASP A 531 3.87 -14.96 23.18
N SER A 532 3.34 -16.18 23.29
CA SER A 532 1.92 -16.45 23.55
C SER A 532 1.44 -16.05 24.97
N LEU A 533 2.24 -15.27 25.71
CA LEU A 533 1.86 -14.64 26.98
C LEU A 533 2.13 -13.13 26.94
N PHE A 534 2.31 -12.55 25.74
CA PHE A 534 2.68 -11.14 25.51
C PHE A 534 4.00 -10.71 26.16
N ARG A 535 4.89 -11.64 26.50
CA ARG A 535 6.24 -11.33 26.97
C ARG A 535 7.13 -11.08 25.77
N ARG A 536 8.02 -10.10 25.88
CA ARG A 536 9.01 -9.81 24.84
C ARG A 536 9.93 -11.03 24.69
N ILE A 537 10.04 -11.56 23.48
CA ILE A 537 11.03 -12.58 23.19
C ILE A 537 12.38 -11.86 23.18
N VAL A 538 13.17 -12.07 24.23
CA VAL A 538 14.58 -11.68 24.24
C VAL A 538 15.29 -12.74 23.40
N GLU A 539 15.77 -12.36 22.22
CA GLU A 539 16.69 -13.21 21.48
C GLU A 539 17.90 -13.50 22.39
N PRO A 540 18.32 -14.76 22.56
CA PRO A 540 19.66 -15.02 23.08
C PRO A 540 20.64 -14.29 22.16
N GLU A 541 21.56 -13.52 22.73
CA GLU A 541 22.71 -12.99 21.98
C GLU A 541 23.24 -14.09 21.08
N ALA A 542 23.32 -13.79 19.78
CA ALA A 542 23.91 -14.67 18.81
C ALA A 542 25.30 -15.08 19.32
N THR A 543 25.43 -16.31 19.79
CA THR A 543 26.72 -16.98 19.95
C THR A 543 27.29 -17.18 18.55
N ILE A 544 27.81 -16.09 18.00
CA ILE A 544 28.64 -16.08 16.81
C ILE A 544 29.93 -16.84 17.19
N ASP A 545 30.19 -17.91 16.44
CA ASP A 545 31.52 -18.51 16.22
C ASP A 545 32.42 -18.75 17.44
N ARG A 546 32.05 -19.71 18.32
CA ARG A 546 33.06 -20.39 19.17
C ARG A 546 33.62 -21.69 18.59
N GLU A 547 32.99 -22.26 17.56
CA GLU A 547 33.47 -23.51 16.91
C GLU A 547 34.28 -23.29 15.62
N ARG A 548 34.47 -22.03 15.19
CA ARG A 548 35.24 -21.68 13.97
C ARG A 548 36.30 -20.59 14.20
N GLN A 549 37.01 -20.63 15.32
CA GLN A 549 38.29 -19.92 15.40
C GLN A 549 39.41 -20.80 14.82
N PRO A 550 40.21 -20.31 13.86
CA PRO A 550 41.42 -21.00 13.44
C PRO A 550 42.43 -21.00 14.60
N LEU A 551 42.94 -22.18 14.94
CA LEU A 551 44.08 -22.35 15.86
C LEU A 551 45.32 -21.70 15.24
N LEU A 552 45.57 -20.45 15.60
CA LEU A 552 46.84 -19.77 15.41
C LEU A 552 47.22 -19.16 16.75
N ASP A 553 47.95 -19.93 17.55
CA ASP A 553 48.97 -19.48 18.49
C ASP A 553 49.58 -20.72 19.16
N ASP A 554 50.66 -21.24 18.58
CA ASP A 554 51.74 -21.97 19.25
C ASP A 554 52.91 -22.16 18.28
N GLN A 555 53.59 -21.05 17.96
CA GLN A 555 54.99 -21.05 17.51
C GLN A 555 55.73 -19.89 18.19
N ASN A 556 56.15 -20.15 19.43
CA ASN A 556 57.39 -19.62 20.00
C ASN A 556 57.84 -20.56 21.12
N ALA A 557 58.57 -21.59 20.71
CA ALA A 557 59.68 -22.19 21.44
C ALA A 557 60.87 -22.24 20.48
#